data_AF-A0A2V5W9Z7-F1
#
_entry.id   AF-A0A2V5W9Z7-F1
#
_cell.length_a   1.000
_cell.length_b   1.000
_cell.length_c   1.000
_cell.angle_alpha   90.00
_cell.angle_beta   90.00
_cell.angle_gamma   90.00
#
_symmetry.space_group_name_H-M   'P 1'
#
loop_
_entity.id
_entity.type
_entity.pdbx_description
1 polymer ?
#
loop_
_entity_poly.entity_id
_entity_poly.type
_entity_poly.pdbx_seq_one_letter_code
_entity_poly.pdbx_strand_id
1 'polypeptide(L)'
;MKALTLTSLVWIALAATGFARIGEDEKQIEATYGKPGKDLGTHGNVHELGYMSDGYMILVDFVNGISKREGFANPDTSPLSPQSVEEILRRSAPEGTSWKEAPASGDDKSWTRSDSKVIAIFPALRKFVFVQDVTFVQPKQ
;
A
#
# COMPACT_ATOMS: atom_id res chain seq x y z
N MET A 1 36.07 -2.43 -43.93
CA MET A 1 34.72 -3.02 -43.84
C MET A 1 34.35 -3.21 -42.37
N LYS A 2 33.15 -2.74 -42.01
CA LYS A 2 32.32 -3.08 -40.84
C LYS A 2 32.86 -2.73 -39.45
N ALA A 3 32.40 -1.56 -38.97
CA ALA A 3 32.24 -1.27 -37.56
C ALA A 3 31.33 -2.33 -36.92
N LEU A 4 31.74 -2.90 -35.78
CA LEU A 4 30.87 -3.68 -34.92
C LEU A 4 30.54 -2.82 -33.69
N THR A 5 29.45 -2.07 -33.78
CA THR A 5 28.73 -1.55 -32.62
C THR A 5 28.00 -2.72 -31.96
N LEU A 6 28.42 -3.14 -30.76
CA LEU A 6 27.63 -4.04 -29.93
C LEU A 6 27.05 -3.23 -28.77
N THR A 7 25.73 -3.04 -28.86
CA THR A 7 24.88 -2.28 -27.95
C THR A 7 24.86 -2.91 -26.56
N SER A 8 25.32 -2.20 -25.55
CA SER A 8 25.16 -2.59 -24.13
C SER A 8 23.68 -2.49 -23.73
N LEU A 9 22.98 -3.61 -23.62
CA LEU A 9 21.71 -3.65 -22.89
C LEU A 9 22.00 -3.68 -21.39
N VAL A 10 21.96 -2.51 -20.75
CA VAL A 10 21.90 -2.40 -19.29
C VAL A 10 20.47 -2.69 -18.86
N TRP A 11 20.18 -3.93 -18.48
CA TRP A 11 18.97 -4.27 -17.76
C TRP A 11 19.13 -3.84 -16.30
N ILE A 12 18.71 -2.62 -15.97
CA ILE A 12 18.55 -2.23 -14.56
C ILE A 12 17.24 -2.87 -14.08
N ALA A 13 17.29 -4.14 -13.69
CA ALA A 13 16.27 -4.71 -12.84
C ALA A 13 16.48 -4.10 -11.44
N LEU A 14 15.85 -2.94 -11.19
CA LEU A 14 15.55 -2.55 -9.81
C LEU A 14 14.50 -3.54 -9.31
N ALA A 15 14.96 -4.70 -8.80
CA ALA A 15 14.18 -5.46 -7.86
C ALA A 15 14.08 -4.59 -6.61
N ALA A 16 13.03 -3.75 -6.57
CA ALA A 16 12.67 -3.02 -5.38
C ALA A 16 12.23 -4.04 -4.33
N THR A 17 13.18 -4.56 -3.57
CA THR A 17 12.89 -5.20 -2.28
C THR A 17 12.60 -4.09 -1.28
N GLY A 18 11.47 -3.43 -1.47
CA GLY A 18 10.96 -2.45 -0.54
C GLY A 18 9.49 -2.74 -0.35
N PHE A 19 9.10 -3.16 0.86
CA PHE A 19 7.72 -3.42 1.26
C PHE A 19 6.85 -2.13 1.29
N ALA A 20 6.93 -1.30 0.24
CA ALA A 20 5.96 -0.27 -0.13
C ALA A 20 5.13 -0.83 -1.27
N ARG A 21 3.98 -1.40 -0.94
CA ARG A 21 3.07 -1.94 -1.94
C ARG A 21 2.30 -0.86 -2.70
N ILE A 22 2.27 0.36 -2.17
CA ILE A 22 1.80 1.54 -2.91
C ILE A 22 2.74 1.82 -4.09
N GLY A 23 2.19 1.75 -5.30
CA GLY A 23 2.92 1.86 -6.56
C GLY A 23 3.19 0.53 -7.26
N GLU A 24 2.89 -0.60 -6.62
CA GLU A 24 3.00 -1.93 -7.24
C GLU A 24 1.82 -2.24 -8.15
N ASP A 25 2.04 -3.08 -9.16
CA ASP A 25 0.97 -3.64 -9.98
C ASP A 25 0.26 -4.83 -9.30
N GLU A 26 -0.88 -5.25 -9.85
CA GLU A 26 -1.66 -6.38 -9.32
C GLU A 26 -0.85 -7.67 -9.16
N LYS A 27 0.09 -7.97 -10.08
CA LYS A 27 0.88 -9.22 -9.99
C LYS A 27 1.88 -9.17 -8.86
N GLN A 28 2.48 -8.01 -8.63
CA GLN A 28 3.39 -7.79 -7.50
C GLN A 28 2.63 -7.86 -6.16
N ILE A 29 1.42 -7.30 -6.11
CA ILE A 29 0.53 -7.43 -4.95
C ILE A 29 0.17 -8.90 -4.73
N GLU A 30 -0.23 -9.64 -5.76
CA GLU A 30 -0.57 -11.06 -5.67
C GLU A 30 0.63 -11.92 -5.26
N ALA A 31 1.84 -11.58 -5.69
CA ALA A 31 3.06 -12.27 -5.24
C ALA A 31 3.29 -12.11 -3.73
N THR A 32 2.77 -11.03 -3.14
CA THR A 32 2.95 -10.70 -1.72
C THR A 32 1.79 -11.17 -0.85
N TYR A 33 0.55 -10.98 -1.28
CA TYR A 33 -0.66 -11.31 -0.52
C TYR A 33 -1.35 -12.60 -0.96
N GLY A 34 -0.93 -13.20 -2.07
CA GLY A 34 -1.67 -14.26 -2.73
C GLY A 34 -2.82 -13.70 -3.58
N LYS A 35 -3.67 -14.61 -4.06
CA LYS A 35 -4.82 -14.24 -4.90
C LYS A 35 -5.88 -13.46 -4.12
N PRO A 36 -6.61 -12.54 -4.76
CA PRO A 36 -7.73 -11.86 -4.12
C PRO A 36 -8.80 -12.86 -3.70
N GLY A 37 -9.28 -12.72 -2.46
CA GLY A 37 -10.41 -13.49 -1.93
C GLY A 37 -11.76 -12.90 -2.33
N LYS A 38 -11.79 -11.61 -2.71
CA LYS A 38 -13.01 -10.91 -3.13
C LYS A 38 -12.69 -9.78 -4.10
N ASP A 39 -13.47 -9.67 -5.17
CA ASP A 39 -13.54 -8.48 -6.01
C ASP A 39 -14.68 -7.59 -5.49
N LEU A 40 -14.38 -6.35 -5.15
CA LEU A 40 -15.34 -5.38 -4.61
C LEU A 40 -15.85 -4.40 -5.67
N GLY A 41 -15.44 -4.61 -6.93
CA GLY A 41 -15.89 -3.88 -8.08
C GLY A 41 -15.09 -2.62 -8.37
N THR A 42 -15.49 -1.91 -9.41
CA THR A 42 -14.87 -0.66 -9.85
C THR A 42 -15.77 0.53 -9.53
N HIS A 43 -15.23 1.52 -8.82
CA HIS A 43 -15.90 2.75 -8.44
C HIS A 43 -15.14 3.92 -9.07
N GLY A 44 -15.73 4.56 -10.09
CA GLY A 44 -15.02 5.55 -10.89
C GLY A 44 -13.80 4.93 -11.60
N ASN A 45 -12.59 5.40 -11.26
CA ASN A 45 -11.32 4.89 -11.79
C ASN A 45 -10.57 3.97 -10.82
N VAL A 46 -11.19 3.58 -9.71
CA VAL A 46 -10.60 2.69 -8.70
C VAL A 46 -11.22 1.31 -8.80
N HIS A 47 -10.39 0.29 -8.95
CA HIS A 47 -10.79 -1.11 -8.81
C HIS A 47 -10.34 -1.61 -7.43
N GLU A 48 -11.28 -2.12 -6.64
CA GLU A 48 -11.03 -2.52 -5.25
C GLU A 48 -11.00 -4.05 -5.13
N LEU A 49 -9.92 -4.59 -4.59
CA LEU A 49 -9.72 -6.01 -4.36
C LEU A 49 -9.42 -6.31 -2.88
N GLY A 50 -10.05 -7.35 -2.35
CA GLY A 50 -9.85 -7.83 -0.98
C GLY A 50 -8.95 -9.05 -0.91
N TYR A 51 -7.96 -9.00 -0.03
CA TYR A 51 -6.96 -10.04 0.23
C TYR A 51 -6.96 -10.44 1.71
N MET A 52 -6.39 -11.62 1.99
CA MET A 52 -6.13 -12.10 3.33
C MET A 52 -4.66 -12.48 3.44
N SER A 53 -3.89 -11.77 4.27
CA SER A 53 -2.47 -12.06 4.47
C SER A 53 -2.01 -11.62 5.85
N ASP A 54 -1.05 -12.34 6.43
CA ASP A 54 -0.45 -12.04 7.73
C ASP A 54 -1.48 -11.85 8.88
N GLY A 55 -2.64 -12.50 8.79
CA GLY A 55 -3.71 -12.38 9.79
C GLY A 55 -4.58 -11.13 9.65
N TYR A 56 -4.42 -10.34 8.58
CA TYR A 56 -5.23 -9.17 8.28
C TYR A 56 -6.13 -9.39 7.07
N MET A 57 -7.27 -8.71 7.08
CA MET A 57 -8.01 -8.37 5.87
C MET A 57 -7.37 -7.13 5.26
N ILE A 58 -7.08 -7.18 3.96
CA ILE A 58 -6.40 -6.10 3.24
C ILE A 58 -7.23 -5.71 2.02
N LEU A 59 -7.68 -4.46 1.99
CA LEU A 59 -8.34 -3.86 0.84
C LEU A 59 -7.30 -3.11 0.03
N VAL A 60 -7.18 -3.38 -1.27
CA VAL A 60 -6.25 -2.69 -2.15
C VAL A 60 -7.04 -1.96 -3.24
N ASP A 61 -6.85 -0.65 -3.30
CA ASP A 61 -7.42 0.24 -4.29
C ASP A 61 -6.44 0.43 -5.43
N PHE A 62 -6.77 -0.10 -6.62
CA PHE A 62 -5.97 0.03 -7.82
C PHE A 62 -6.50 1.15 -8.72
N VAL A 63 -5.60 2.03 -9.18
CA VAL A 63 -5.88 2.99 -10.25
C VAL A 63 -5.02 2.63 -11.45
N ASN A 64 -5.67 2.31 -12.58
CA ASN A 64 -5.01 1.82 -13.79
C ASN A 64 -4.10 0.59 -13.51
N GLY A 65 -4.56 -0.32 -12.66
CA GLY A 65 -3.82 -1.53 -12.28
C GLY A 65 -2.66 -1.31 -11.31
N ILE A 66 -2.50 -0.10 -10.76
CA ILE A 66 -1.44 0.24 -9.79
C ILE A 66 -2.06 0.52 -8.41
N SER A 67 -1.54 -0.13 -7.37
CA SER A 67 -1.97 0.08 -5.98
C SER A 67 -1.74 1.52 -5.56
N LYS A 68 -2.81 2.19 -5.12
CA LYS A 68 -2.79 3.58 -4.63
C LYS A 68 -3.18 3.72 -3.17
N ARG A 69 -3.92 2.76 -2.63
CA ARG A 69 -4.27 2.70 -1.21
C ARG A 69 -4.44 1.26 -0.76
N GLU A 70 -4.05 1.01 0.47
CA GLU A 70 -4.24 -0.24 1.17
C GLU A 70 -4.90 0.00 2.53
N GLY A 71 -6.02 -0.67 2.79
CA GLY A 71 -6.70 -0.68 4.07
C GLY A 71 -6.49 -1.98 4.80
N PHE A 72 -5.90 -1.94 5.99
CA PHE A 72 -5.63 -3.10 6.83
C PHE A 72 -6.61 -3.15 7.99
N ALA A 73 -7.24 -4.30 8.23
CA ALA A 73 -8.14 -4.52 9.36
C ALA A 73 -8.00 -5.93 9.93
N ASN A 74 -8.46 -6.12 11.17
CA ASN A 74 -8.69 -7.47 11.68
C ASN A 74 -9.76 -8.18 10.82
N PRO A 75 -9.66 -9.51 10.60
CA PRO A 75 -10.63 -10.26 9.80
C PRO A 75 -12.07 -10.16 10.30
N ASP A 76 -12.25 -9.99 11.61
CA ASP A 76 -13.55 -9.82 12.28
C ASP A 76 -13.99 -8.35 12.37
N THR A 77 -13.21 -7.41 11.80
CA THR A 77 -13.43 -5.96 11.84
C THR A 77 -13.46 -5.33 13.23
N SER A 78 -12.95 -6.05 14.24
CA SER A 78 -12.70 -5.49 15.56
C SER A 78 -11.64 -4.38 15.49
N PRO A 79 -11.61 -3.45 16.46
CA PRO A 79 -10.57 -2.42 16.51
C PRO A 79 -9.16 -3.01 16.54
N LEU A 80 -8.24 -2.42 15.77
CA LEU A 80 -6.83 -2.74 15.77
C LEU A 80 -6.18 -2.32 17.09
N SER A 81 -5.35 -3.20 17.64
CA SER A 81 -4.50 -2.86 18.77
C SER A 81 -3.37 -1.92 18.34
N PRO A 82 -2.79 -1.13 19.26
CA PRO A 82 -1.62 -0.31 18.95
C PRO A 82 -0.46 -1.12 18.34
N GLN A 83 -0.24 -2.35 18.81
CA GLN A 83 0.80 -3.24 18.30
C GLN A 83 0.54 -3.65 16.85
N SER A 84 -0.71 -3.93 16.48
CA SER A 84 -1.07 -4.22 15.09
C SER A 84 -0.82 -3.01 14.19
N VAL A 85 -1.15 -1.80 14.66
CA VAL A 85 -0.88 -0.56 13.92
C VAL A 85 0.62 -0.38 13.69
N GLU A 86 1.45 -0.54 14.72
CA GLU A 86 2.91 -0.46 14.60
C GLU A 86 3.47 -1.49 13.62
N GLU A 87 2.97 -2.73 13.65
CA GLU A 87 3.40 -3.78 12.75
C GLU A 87 3.01 -3.49 11.28
N ILE A 88 1.79 -3.01 11.05
CA ILE A 88 1.32 -2.57 9.73
C ILE A 88 2.19 -1.43 9.20
N LEU A 89 2.49 -0.43 10.03
CA LEU A 89 3.38 0.68 9.66
C LEU A 89 4.79 0.16 9.32
N ARG A 90 5.37 -0.68 10.18
CA ARG A 90 6.69 -1.26 9.94
C ARG A 90 6.75 -2.05 8.62
N ARG A 91 5.70 -2.80 8.29
CA ARG A 91 5.62 -3.59 7.05
C ARG A 91 5.30 -2.77 5.81
N SER A 92 4.77 -1.56 5.95
CA SER A 92 4.44 -0.67 4.82
C SER A 92 5.52 0.38 4.54
N ALA A 93 6.60 0.37 5.34
CA ALA A 93 7.80 1.15 5.11
C ALA A 93 8.81 0.33 4.28
N PRO A 94 9.10 0.70 3.03
CA PRO A 94 10.17 0.11 2.25
C PRO A 94 11.53 0.43 2.89
N GLU A 95 12.54 -0.36 2.52
CA GLU A 95 13.91 -0.14 2.99
C GLU A 95 14.38 1.30 2.74
N GLY A 96 15.06 1.89 3.73
CA GLY A 96 15.52 3.27 3.67
C GLY A 96 14.44 4.33 3.94
N THR A 97 13.21 3.92 4.27
CA THR A 97 12.16 4.85 4.70
C THR A 97 11.70 4.59 6.12
N SER A 98 11.08 5.60 6.73
CA SER A 98 10.51 5.52 8.08
C SER A 98 9.20 6.30 8.17
N TRP A 99 8.42 6.00 9.19
CA TRP A 99 7.19 6.74 9.50
C TRP A 99 7.44 7.81 10.54
N LYS A 100 6.90 9.00 10.30
CA LYS A 100 6.84 10.09 11.28
C LYS A 100 5.40 10.38 11.60
N GLU A 101 5.02 10.23 12.87
CA GLU A 101 3.68 10.61 13.34
C GLU A 101 3.49 12.12 13.17
N ALA A 102 2.37 12.49 12.55
CA ALA A 102 1.95 13.88 12.44
C ALA A 102 1.25 14.31 13.74
N PRO A 103 1.19 15.61 14.05
CA PRO A 103 0.38 16.10 15.15
C PRO A 103 -1.06 15.56 15.04
N ALA A 104 -1.57 15.02 16.15
CA ALA A 104 -2.92 14.47 16.18
C ALA A 104 -3.96 15.55 15.80
N SER A 105 -4.97 15.15 15.02
CA SER A 105 -6.12 15.99 14.69
C SER A 105 -7.36 15.32 15.27
N GLY A 106 -7.76 15.75 16.48
CA GLY A 106 -8.78 15.02 17.25
C GLY A 106 -8.30 13.64 17.66
N ASP A 107 -9.16 12.63 17.48
CA ASP A 107 -8.87 11.22 17.82
C ASP A 107 -8.20 10.44 16.67
N ASP A 108 -8.07 11.05 15.50
CA ASP A 108 -7.40 10.46 14.35
C ASP A 108 -5.87 10.54 14.52
N LYS A 109 -5.20 9.45 14.14
CA LYS A 109 -3.74 9.43 14.03
C LYS A 109 -3.33 9.38 12.56
N SER A 110 -2.22 10.00 12.25
CA SER A 110 -1.63 9.88 10.92
C SER A 110 -0.11 9.90 10.97
N TRP A 111 0.49 9.29 9.97
CA TRP A 111 1.93 9.26 9.78
C TRP A 111 2.25 9.67 8.36
N THR A 112 3.34 10.42 8.19
CA THR A 112 3.92 10.69 6.89
C THR A 112 5.18 9.86 6.74
N ARG A 113 5.33 9.18 5.61
CA ARG A 113 6.56 8.46 5.31
C ARG A 113 7.69 9.44 5.01
N SER A 114 8.92 9.09 5.34
CA SER A 114 10.09 9.98 5.20
C SER A 114 10.36 10.47 3.77
N ASP A 115 9.84 9.78 2.75
CA ASP A 115 9.90 10.20 1.34
C ASP A 115 8.77 11.14 0.91
N SER A 116 7.81 11.42 1.80
CA SER A 116 6.64 12.29 1.59
C SER A 116 5.71 11.85 0.44
N LYS A 117 5.82 10.60 -0.03
CA LYS A 117 4.98 10.07 -1.12
C LYS A 117 3.75 9.32 -0.60
N VAL A 118 3.80 8.86 0.64
CA VAL A 118 2.75 8.03 1.24
C VAL A 118 2.43 8.53 2.64
N ILE A 119 1.15 8.50 2.96
CA ILE A 119 0.62 8.75 4.30
C ILE A 119 -0.05 7.49 4.83
N ALA A 120 -0.05 7.35 6.15
CA ALA A 120 -0.88 6.39 6.85
C ALA A 120 -1.91 7.15 7.70
N ILE A 121 -3.15 6.69 7.71
CA ILE A 121 -4.26 7.28 8.46
C ILE A 121 -4.89 6.16 9.29
N PHE A 122 -5.03 6.41 10.59
CA PHE A 122 -5.73 5.55 11.53
C PHE A 122 -6.89 6.35 12.14
N PRO A 123 -8.10 6.22 11.57
CA PRO A 123 -9.27 6.96 12.02
C PRO A 123 -9.67 6.59 13.46
N ALA A 124 -10.41 7.48 14.12
CA ALA A 124 -10.91 7.32 15.48
C ALA A 124 -11.74 6.04 15.71
N LEU A 125 -12.35 5.50 14.64
CA LEU A 125 -13.06 4.20 14.68
C LEU A 125 -12.13 3.00 14.91
N ARG A 126 -10.82 3.17 14.68
CA ARG A 126 -9.74 2.19 14.94
C ARG A 126 -9.87 0.84 14.24
N LYS A 127 -10.78 0.69 13.28
CA LYS A 127 -10.99 -0.58 12.56
C LYS A 127 -9.98 -0.81 11.44
N PHE A 128 -9.55 0.28 10.80
CA PHE A 128 -8.64 0.25 9.67
C PHE A 128 -7.46 1.17 9.88
N VAL A 129 -6.28 0.74 9.44
CA VAL A 129 -5.19 1.64 9.06
C VAL A 129 -5.19 1.71 7.55
N PHE A 130 -5.25 2.91 6.99
CA PHE A 130 -5.11 3.15 5.55
C PHE A 130 -3.72 3.65 5.26
N VAL A 131 -2.99 2.99 4.37
CA VAL A 131 -1.71 3.44 3.81
C VAL A 131 -2.00 3.85 2.37
N GLN A 132 -1.68 5.08 1.98
CA GLN A 132 -2.05 5.56 0.64
C GLN A 132 -1.06 6.57 0.07
N ASP A 133 -0.99 6.60 -1.26
CA ASP A 133 -0.35 7.67 -2.03
C ASP A 133 -0.95 9.02 -1.61
N VAL A 134 -0.12 10.04 -1.39
CA VAL A 134 -0.56 11.39 -1.00
C VAL A 134 -1.50 12.05 -2.01
N THR A 135 -1.49 11.56 -3.26
CA THR A 135 -2.36 12.04 -4.34
C THR A 135 -3.63 11.20 -4.53
N PHE A 136 -3.80 10.12 -3.76
CA PHE A 136 -4.97 9.28 -3.88
C PHE A 136 -6.23 10.01 -3.39
N VAL A 137 -7.27 9.98 -4.22
CA VAL A 137 -8.59 10.51 -3.91
C VAL A 137 -9.58 9.35 -4.00
N GLN A 138 -10.23 9.03 -2.88
CA GLN A 138 -11.25 7.99 -2.87
C GLN A 138 -12.45 8.46 -3.72
N PRO A 139 -12.91 7.65 -4.69
CA PRO A 139 -14.09 7.95 -5.48
C PRO A 139 -15.34 7.91 -4.59
N LYS A 140 -16.37 8.65 -5.00
CA LYS A 140 -17.69 8.55 -4.35
C LYS A 140 -18.30 7.19 -4.66
N GLN A 141 -18.78 6.50 -3.62
CA GLN A 141 -19.57 5.27 -3.74
C GLN A 141 -20.98 5.56 -4.25
#